data_AF-A0A397U5K5-F1
#
_entry.id   AF-A0A397U5K5-F1
#
_cell.length_a   1.000
_cell.length_b   1.000
_cell.length_c   1.000
_cell.angle_alpha   90.00
_cell.angle_beta   90.00
_cell.angle_gamma   90.00
#
_symmetry.space_group_name_H-M   'P 1'
#
loop_
_entity.id
_entity.type
_entity.pdbx_description
1 polymer ?
#
loop_
_entity_poly.entity_id
_entity_poly.type
_entity_poly.pdbx_seq_one_letter_code
_entity_poly.pdbx_strand_id
1 'polypeptide(L)'
;MIKELQNLKGIRTNHIYYPTTPPTNVNSIRYCASNLPSRTHEEWKERLKTIHNAKSEKERSELITNYDSFTVDIMHLFYENIAKYMFNHWTGTFFSDELQNKEPYILKKSVWNDIGKQMHAFRKDLPSKLGRLLCNIMLYNRGYKAEEWAA
;
A
#
# COMPACT_ATOMS: atom_id res chain seq x y z
N MET A 1 7.30 -6.84 -34.25
CA MET A 1 8.20 -7.85 -33.66
C MET A 1 8.01 -7.78 -32.14
N ILE A 2 7.10 -8.58 -31.61
CA ILE A 2 6.73 -8.55 -30.20
C ILE A 2 7.77 -9.39 -29.45
N LYS A 3 8.54 -8.77 -28.56
CA LYS A 3 9.39 -9.51 -27.63
C LYS A 3 8.47 -10.13 -26.57
N GLU A 4 8.40 -11.46 -26.56
CA GLU A 4 7.83 -12.22 -25.46
C GLU A 4 8.59 -11.86 -24.18
N LEU A 5 7.91 -11.16 -23.25
CA LEU A 5 8.40 -10.97 -21.90
C LEU A 5 8.14 -12.26 -21.13
N GLN A 6 9.20 -12.78 -20.52
CA GLN A 6 9.26 -14.04 -19.80
C GLN A 6 8.11 -14.16 -18.78
N ASN A 7 7.44 -15.31 -18.81
CA ASN A 7 6.39 -15.70 -17.88
C ASN A 7 6.87 -15.60 -16.42
N LEU A 8 6.44 -14.56 -15.72
CA LEU A 8 6.47 -14.52 -14.26
C LEU A 8 5.42 -15.52 -13.75
N LYS A 9 5.90 -16.61 -13.13
CA LYS A 9 5.03 -17.62 -12.50
C LYS A 9 4.23 -16.97 -11.37
N GLY A 10 2.94 -16.70 -11.61
CA GLY A 10 2.02 -16.13 -10.62
C GLY A 10 0.88 -15.30 -11.22
N ILE A 11 0.99 -14.87 -12.47
CA ILE A 11 -0.01 -14.02 -13.14
C ILE A 11 -1.25 -14.85 -13.46
N ARG A 12 -2.27 -14.78 -12.59
CA ARG A 12 -3.64 -15.24 -12.90
C ARG A 12 -4.18 -14.39 -14.05
N THR A 13 -4.98 -14.99 -14.93
CA THR A 13 -5.42 -14.50 -16.25
C THR A 13 -6.27 -13.22 -16.28
N ASN A 14 -6.34 -12.44 -15.20
CA ASN A 14 -7.16 -11.23 -15.08
C ASN A 14 -6.34 -9.93 -14.92
N HIS A 15 -5.08 -9.91 -15.33
CA HIS A 15 -4.28 -8.68 -15.28
C HIS A 15 -4.58 -7.83 -16.52
N ILE A 16 -5.47 -6.84 -16.36
CA ILE A 16 -5.72 -5.82 -17.38
C ILE A 16 -4.65 -4.74 -17.22
N TYR A 17 -3.66 -4.73 -18.11
CA TYR A 17 -2.74 -3.60 -18.22
C TYR A 17 -3.49 -2.41 -18.82
N TYR A 18 -3.68 -1.35 -18.02
CA TYR A 18 -4.13 -0.08 -18.55
C TYR A 18 -2.96 0.59 -19.28
N PRO A 19 -3.09 0.92 -20.58
CA PRO A 19 -2.04 1.63 -21.29
C PRO A 19 -1.79 2.98 -20.63
N THR A 20 -0.52 3.33 -20.43
CA THR A 20 -0.11 4.63 -19.86
C THR A 20 -0.40 5.81 -20.80
N THR A 21 -0.71 5.49 -22.06
CA THR A 21 -1.21 6.44 -23.06
C THR A 21 -2.72 6.23 -23.22
N PRO A 22 -3.54 7.28 -23.09
CA PRO A 22 -4.97 7.16 -23.34
C PRO A 22 -5.24 6.68 -24.79
N PRO A 23 -6.35 5.98 -25.04
CA PRO A 23 -6.69 5.52 -26.38
C PRO A 23 -6.77 6.71 -27.34
N THR A 24 -6.14 6.57 -28.51
CA THR A 24 -6.24 7.54 -29.59
C THR A 24 -7.72 7.68 -29.97
N ASN A 25 -8.24 8.91 -30.02
CA ASN A 25 -9.65 9.29 -30.27
C ASN A 25 -10.61 9.35 -29.06
N VAL A 26 -10.12 9.26 -27.83
CA VAL A 26 -10.93 9.61 -26.66
C VAL A 26 -10.48 10.98 -26.15
N ASN A 27 -11.40 11.95 -26.04
CA ASN A 27 -11.23 13.17 -25.24
C ASN A 27 -11.15 12.79 -23.76
N SER A 28 -10.10 12.06 -23.41
CA SER A 28 -9.79 11.69 -22.05
C SER A 28 -9.22 12.92 -21.37
N ILE A 29 -9.76 13.27 -20.22
CA ILE A 29 -9.15 14.25 -19.33
C ILE A 29 -7.74 13.72 -19.07
N ARG A 30 -6.72 14.45 -19.55
CA ARG A 30 -5.32 14.08 -19.33
C ARG A 30 -5.12 13.98 -17.83
N TYR A 31 -4.68 12.81 -17.35
CA TYR A 31 -4.35 12.60 -15.95
C TYR A 31 -3.39 13.70 -15.48
N CYS A 32 -3.83 14.53 -14.55
CA CYS A 32 -3.04 15.60 -13.96
C CYS A 32 -2.63 15.17 -12.56
N ALA A 33 -1.39 14.69 -12.41
CA ALA A 33 -0.84 14.28 -11.11
C ALA A 33 -0.89 15.41 -10.07
N SER A 34 -0.83 16.66 -10.50
CA SER A 34 -0.92 17.84 -9.64
C SER A 34 -2.32 18.10 -9.07
N ASN A 35 -3.36 17.46 -9.60
CA ASN A 35 -4.75 17.57 -9.12
C ASN A 35 -5.18 16.33 -8.32
N LEU A 36 -4.24 15.57 -7.77
CA LEU A 36 -4.56 14.47 -6.88
C LEU A 36 -5.22 15.03 -5.61
N PRO A 37 -6.39 14.52 -5.19
CA PRO A 37 -7.00 14.94 -3.94
C PRO A 37 -6.03 14.62 -2.80
N SER A 38 -5.52 15.67 -2.16
CA SER A 38 -4.66 15.53 -0.99
C SER A 38 -5.50 14.97 0.14
N ARG A 39 -5.22 13.74 0.58
CA ARG A 39 -5.90 13.12 1.72
C ARG A 39 -5.07 13.30 2.98
N THR A 40 -5.70 13.72 4.06
CA THR A 40 -5.09 13.92 5.37
C THR A 40 -5.32 12.71 6.28
N HIS A 41 -4.47 12.55 7.30
CA HIS A 41 -4.60 11.46 8.29
C HIS A 41 -5.95 11.51 9.04
N GLU A 42 -6.48 12.70 9.30
CA GLU A 42 -7.76 12.85 10.01
C GLU A 42 -8.95 12.44 9.14
N GLU A 43 -8.94 12.77 7.84
CA GLU A 43 -9.95 12.28 6.90
C GLU A 43 -9.95 10.75 6.81
N TRP A 44 -8.76 10.13 6.91
CA TRP A 44 -8.64 8.66 6.99
C TRP A 44 -9.30 8.10 8.25
N LYS A 45 -9.06 8.70 9.42
CA LYS A 45 -9.69 8.25 10.67
C LYS A 45 -11.21 8.40 10.64
N GLU A 46 -11.72 9.54 10.19
CA GLU A 46 -13.17 9.79 10.06
C GLU A 46 -13.82 8.74 9.14
N ARG A 47 -13.17 8.42 8.02
CA ARG A 47 -13.70 7.42 7.08
C ARG A 47 -13.69 6.01 7.66
N LEU A 48 -12.66 5.63 8.42
CA LEU A 48 -12.63 4.35 9.13
C LEU A 48 -13.75 4.23 10.16
N LYS A 49 -14.08 5.32 10.88
CA LYS A 49 -15.24 5.36 11.78
C LYS A 49 -16.54 5.10 11.01
N THR A 50 -16.73 5.72 9.84
CA THR A 50 -17.92 5.51 9.00
C THR A 50 -18.06 4.05 8.56
N ILE A 51 -16.97 3.40 8.15
CA ILE A 51 -16.97 1.97 7.75
C ILE A 51 -17.31 1.07 8.94
N HIS A 52 -16.74 1.37 10.11
CA HIS A 52 -17.02 0.61 11.34
C HIS A 52 -18.49 0.71 11.74
N ASN A 53 -19.07 1.92 11.62
CA ASN A 53 -20.45 2.23 11.97
C ASN A 53 -21.49 1.88 10.88
N ALA A 54 -21.08 1.25 9.77
CA ALA A 54 -21.99 0.84 8.70
C ALA A 54 -23.10 -0.09 9.25
N LYS A 55 -24.33 0.11 8.80
CA LYS A 55 -25.53 -0.58 9.29
C LYS A 55 -25.66 -1.99 8.73
N SER A 56 -24.97 -2.29 7.63
CA SER A 56 -25.00 -3.60 6.97
C SER A 56 -23.67 -3.94 6.31
N GLU A 57 -23.45 -5.23 6.07
CA GLU A 57 -22.27 -5.72 5.35
C GLU A 57 -22.24 -5.23 3.89
N LYS A 58 -23.42 -5.01 3.28
CA LYS A 58 -23.54 -4.45 1.94
C LYS A 58 -23.03 -3.01 1.90
N GLU A 59 -23.53 -2.16 2.80
CA GLU A 59 -23.08 -0.77 2.95
C GLU A 59 -21.58 -0.69 3.25
N ARG A 60 -21.10 -1.54 4.16
CA ARG A 60 -19.67 -1.65 4.48
C ARG A 60 -18.83 -1.98 3.24
N SER A 61 -19.31 -2.89 2.39
CA SER A 61 -18.63 -3.27 1.16
C SER A 61 -18.59 -2.14 0.15
N GLU A 62 -19.70 -1.41 -0.04
CA GLU A 62 -19.78 -0.27 -0.95
C GLU A 62 -18.84 0.87 -0.53
N LEU A 63 -18.74 1.14 0.79
CA LEU A 63 -17.80 2.11 1.35
C LEU A 63 -16.33 1.69 1.14
N ILE A 64 -16.05 0.38 1.16
CA ILE A 64 -14.72 -0.22 0.92
C ILE A 64 -14.37 -0.25 -0.58
N THR A 65 -15.33 -0.48 -1.47
CA THR A 65 -15.04 -0.49 -2.92
C THR A 65 -14.80 0.92 -3.48
N ASN A 66 -15.37 1.96 -2.85
CA ASN A 66 -15.12 3.36 -3.21
C ASN A 66 -13.78 3.91 -2.66
N TYR A 67 -12.84 3.03 -2.29
CA TYR A 67 -11.47 3.46 -2.07
C TYR A 67 -10.82 3.74 -3.42
N ASP A 68 -10.78 5.02 -3.83
CA ASP A 68 -9.94 5.47 -4.95
C ASP A 68 -8.44 5.44 -4.57
N SER A 69 -7.96 4.33 -4.02
CA SER A 69 -6.52 4.08 -3.90
C SER A 69 -6.01 3.43 -5.17
N PHE A 70 -4.70 3.47 -5.38
CA PHE A 70 -4.03 2.66 -6.39
C PHE A 70 -4.55 1.22 -6.31
N THR A 71 -4.72 0.57 -7.46
CA THR A 71 -5.09 -0.84 -7.50
C THR A 71 -4.13 -1.60 -6.58
N VAL A 72 -4.69 -2.42 -5.68
CA VAL A 72 -3.91 -3.21 -4.71
C VAL A 72 -2.77 -3.94 -5.42
N ASP A 73 -3.00 -4.36 -6.67
CA ASP A 73 -2.01 -4.98 -7.55
C ASP A 73 -0.76 -4.14 -7.80
N ILE A 74 -0.86 -2.82 -8.04
CA ILE A 74 0.34 -1.99 -8.28
C ILE A 74 1.17 -1.88 -7.01
N MET A 75 0.52 -1.70 -5.86
CA MET A 75 1.20 -1.66 -4.57
C MET A 75 1.80 -3.03 -4.23
N HIS A 76 1.09 -4.13 -4.51
CA HIS A 76 1.60 -5.49 -4.35
C HIS A 76 2.87 -5.71 -5.18
N LEU A 77 2.86 -5.33 -6.46
CA LEU A 77 4.01 -5.43 -7.37
C LEU A 77 5.18 -4.54 -6.92
N PHE A 78 4.90 -3.33 -6.44
CA PHE A 78 5.94 -2.45 -5.92
C PHE A 78 6.56 -2.98 -4.63
N TYR A 79 5.83 -3.70 -3.78
CA TYR A 79 6.37 -4.21 -2.52
C TYR A 79 6.85 -5.67 -2.58
N GLU A 80 6.64 -6.35 -3.70
CA GLU A 80 7.12 -7.72 -3.91
C GLU A 80 8.64 -7.75 -3.79
N ASN A 81 9.12 -8.44 -2.76
CA ASN A 81 10.55 -8.63 -2.44
C ASN A 81 11.36 -7.38 -2.04
N ILE A 82 10.78 -6.18 -2.03
CA ILE A 82 11.50 -4.97 -1.59
C ILE A 82 11.10 -4.44 -0.21
N ALA A 83 10.01 -4.94 0.40
CA ALA A 83 9.49 -4.42 1.66
C ALA A 83 10.56 -4.33 2.77
N LYS A 84 11.40 -5.36 2.92
CA LYS A 84 12.53 -5.38 3.86
C LYS A 84 13.53 -4.26 3.58
N TYR A 85 13.86 -4.04 2.31
CA TYR A 85 14.82 -3.02 1.89
C TYR A 85 14.27 -1.61 2.14
N MET A 86 12.99 -1.39 1.85
CA MET A 86 12.28 -0.13 2.16
C MET A 86 12.27 0.14 3.66
N PHE A 87 11.95 -0.88 4.48
CA PHE A 87 11.98 -0.75 5.93
C PHE A 87 13.40 -0.38 6.42
N ASN A 88 14.42 -1.11 5.98
CA ASN A 88 15.81 -0.80 6.32
C ASN A 88 16.21 0.61 5.90
N HIS A 89 15.71 1.09 4.76
CA HIS A 89 16.00 2.42 4.24
C HIS A 89 15.41 3.50 5.15
N TRP A 90 14.14 3.35 5.54
CA TRP A 90 13.48 4.30 6.43
C TRP A 90 13.89 4.19 7.91
N THR A 91 14.52 3.09 8.31
CA THR A 91 15.16 2.95 9.64
C THR A 91 16.64 3.33 9.66
N GLY A 92 17.23 3.69 8.53
CA GLY A 92 18.64 4.08 8.44
C GLY A 92 19.63 2.92 8.60
N THR A 93 19.26 1.72 8.16
CA THR A 93 20.08 0.51 8.22
C THR A 93 20.22 -0.17 6.86
N PHE A 94 20.02 0.57 5.77
CA PHE A 94 20.05 0.03 4.41
C PHE A 94 21.46 -0.01 3.84
N PHE A 95 22.18 1.12 3.90
CA PHE A 95 23.55 1.20 3.42
C PHE A 95 24.53 0.71 4.51
N SER A 96 25.64 0.10 4.09
CA SER A 96 26.74 -0.24 5.01
C SER A 96 27.47 0.99 5.55
N ASP A 97 27.45 2.09 4.77
CA ASP A 97 28.01 3.38 5.15
C ASP A 97 27.00 4.18 5.96
N GLU A 98 27.32 4.46 7.23
CA GLU A 98 26.46 5.21 8.14
C GLU A 98 26.17 6.64 7.67
N LEU A 99 27.05 7.26 6.88
CA LEU A 99 26.82 8.62 6.39
C LEU A 99 25.65 8.69 5.40
N GLN A 100 25.44 7.62 4.63
CA GLN A 100 24.32 7.50 3.68
C GLN A 100 22.99 7.19 4.36
N ASN A 101 23.00 6.90 5.67
CA ASN A 101 21.82 6.63 6.49
C ASN A 101 21.48 7.82 7.43
N LYS A 102 21.82 9.07 7.05
CA LYS A 102 21.56 10.28 7.87
C LYS A 102 20.59 11.28 7.24
N GLU A 103 19.77 10.80 6.32
CA GLU A 103 18.79 11.61 5.60
C GLU A 103 17.62 12.07 6.48
N PRO A 104 17.00 13.23 6.18
CA PRO A 104 15.97 13.85 7.02
C PRO A 104 14.66 13.05 7.10
N TYR A 105 14.43 12.11 6.17
CA TYR A 105 13.26 11.22 6.18
C TYR A 105 13.42 10.01 7.11
N ILE A 106 14.60 9.78 7.68
CA ILE A 106 14.84 8.65 8.56
C ILE A 106 14.20 8.91 9.92
N LEU A 107 13.26 8.05 10.29
CA LEU A 107 12.52 8.20 11.54
C LEU A 107 13.29 7.58 12.70
N LYS A 108 13.19 8.22 13.87
CA LYS A 108 13.75 7.70 15.12
C LYS A 108 13.12 6.35 15.46
N LYS A 109 13.90 5.47 16.08
CA LYS A 109 13.45 4.16 16.56
C LYS A 109 12.20 4.23 17.46
N SER A 110 12.07 5.27 18.28
CA SER A 110 10.88 5.48 19.12
C SER A 110 9.60 5.64 18.29
N VAL A 111 9.66 6.41 17.21
CA VAL A 111 8.53 6.64 16.30
C VAL A 111 8.12 5.32 15.64
N TRP A 112 9.10 4.55 15.16
CA TRP A 112 8.83 3.22 14.59
C TRP A 112 8.22 2.24 15.60
N ASN A 113 8.65 2.27 16.86
CA ASN A 113 8.03 1.47 17.92
C ASN A 113 6.55 1.84 18.11
N ASP A 114 6.23 3.13 18.06
CA ASP A 114 4.85 3.61 18.20
C ASP A 114 4.00 3.21 16.99
N ILE A 115 4.53 3.32 15.77
CA ILE A 115 3.90 2.81 14.55
C ILE A 115 3.60 1.32 14.69
N GLY A 116 4.58 0.51 15.10
CA GLY A 116 4.41 -0.93 15.26
C GLY A 116 3.34 -1.31 16.29
N LYS A 117 3.23 -0.56 17.40
CA LYS A 117 2.15 -0.74 18.39
C LYS A 117 0.78 -0.37 17.82
N GLN A 118 0.70 0.74 17.09
CA GLN A 118 -0.56 1.19 16.46
C GLN A 118 -1.04 0.18 15.41
N MET A 119 -0.14 -0.31 14.55
CA MET A 119 -0.45 -1.37 13.58
C MET A 119 -1.03 -2.62 14.27
N HIS A 120 -0.40 -3.06 15.35
CA HIS A 120 -0.88 -4.22 16.10
C HIS A 120 -2.24 -4.00 16.76
N ALA A 121 -2.50 -2.79 17.28
CA ALA A 121 -3.78 -2.44 17.89
C ALA A 121 -4.90 -2.40 16.84
N PHE A 122 -4.63 -1.81 15.66
CA PHE A 122 -5.60 -1.62 14.58
C PHE A 122 -6.07 -2.92 13.92
N ARG A 123 -5.36 -4.04 14.13
CA ARG A 123 -5.74 -5.35 13.55
C ARG A 123 -7.21 -5.73 13.79
N LYS A 124 -7.80 -5.32 14.93
CA LYS A 124 -9.20 -5.67 15.26
C LYS A 124 -10.22 -4.90 14.41
N ASP A 125 -9.81 -3.75 13.89
CA ASP A 125 -10.66 -2.81 13.18
C ASP A 125 -10.48 -2.91 11.66
N LEU A 126 -9.45 -3.63 11.19
CA LEU A 126 -9.20 -3.84 9.76
C LEU A 126 -10.22 -4.85 9.19
N PRO A 127 -11.08 -4.42 8.24
CA PRO A 127 -11.96 -5.34 7.54
C PRO A 127 -11.17 -6.42 6.79
N SER A 128 -11.56 -7.68 6.92
CA SER A 128 -10.89 -8.82 6.28
C SER A 128 -10.83 -8.72 4.75
N LYS A 129 -11.76 -7.99 4.13
CA LYS A 129 -11.77 -7.70 2.68
C LYS A 129 -10.62 -6.82 2.20
N LEU A 130 -9.95 -6.10 3.11
CA LEU A 130 -8.82 -5.22 2.75
C LEU A 130 -7.47 -5.94 2.79
N GLY A 131 -7.38 -7.14 3.36
CA GLY A 131 -6.14 -7.89 3.48
C GLY A 131 -5.98 -8.58 4.82
N ARG A 132 -4.77 -9.09 5.05
CA ARG A 132 -4.41 -9.78 6.29
C ARG A 132 -4.27 -8.80 7.44
N LEU A 133 -4.38 -9.34 8.66
CA LEU A 133 -4.19 -8.60 9.90
C LEU A 133 -2.76 -8.05 9.96
N LEU A 134 -2.64 -6.73 10.12
CA LEU A 134 -1.34 -6.08 10.27
C LEU A 134 -0.59 -6.61 11.49
N CYS A 135 0.69 -6.90 11.31
CA CYS A 135 1.60 -7.25 12.39
C CYS A 135 2.49 -6.06 12.78
N ASN A 136 3.10 -6.14 13.97
CA ASN A 136 4.05 -5.11 14.40
C ASN A 136 5.31 -5.17 13.54
N ILE A 137 5.47 -4.22 12.62
CA ILE A 137 6.57 -4.20 11.66
C ILE A 137 7.95 -4.13 12.33
N MET A 138 8.07 -3.47 13.49
CA MET A 138 9.35 -3.43 14.20
C MET A 138 9.83 -4.79 14.68
N LEU A 139 8.89 -5.66 15.08
CA LEU A 139 9.19 -7.01 15.56
C LEU A 139 9.31 -8.02 14.41
N TYR A 140 8.51 -7.84 13.36
CA TYR A 140 8.33 -8.84 12.30
C TYR A 140 8.76 -8.38 10.89
N ASN A 141 9.56 -7.32 10.77
CA ASN A 141 10.01 -6.77 9.46
C ASN A 141 10.65 -7.81 8.52
N ARG A 142 11.32 -8.83 9.06
CA ARG A 142 11.97 -9.88 8.25
C ARG A 142 10.97 -10.78 7.54
N GLY A 143 9.78 -10.95 8.13
CA GLY A 143 8.69 -11.76 7.57
C GLY A 143 7.71 -10.95 6.73
N TYR A 144 7.88 -9.63 6.67
CA TYR A 144 6.96 -8.74 5.94
C TYR A 144 7.11 -8.96 4.43
N LYS A 145 6.11 -9.59 3.82
CA LYS A 145 6.06 -9.89 2.38
C LYS A 145 4.91 -9.15 1.73
N ALA A 146 4.93 -9.08 0.40
CA ALA A 146 3.80 -8.56 -0.37
C ALA A 146 2.50 -9.35 -0.12
N GLU A 147 2.59 -10.60 0.33
CA GLU A 147 1.45 -11.42 0.78
C GLU A 147 0.68 -10.85 1.97
N GLU A 148 1.28 -9.98 2.79
CA GLU A 148 0.56 -9.26 3.85
C GLU A 148 -0.49 -8.29 3.28
N TRP A 149 -0.30 -7.87 2.02
CA TRP A 149 -1.18 -6.97 1.27
C TRP A 149 -2.05 -7.70 0.25
N ALA A 150 -1.97 -9.04 0.18
CA ALA A 150 -2.87 -9.83 -0.65
C ALA A 150 -4.23 -9.93 0.05
N ALA A 151 -5.27 -9.37 -0.57
CA ALA A 151 -6.66 -9.53 -0.17
C ALA A 151 -7.24 -10.87 -0.67
#